data_AF-A0A1F8PPT1-F1
#
_entry.id   AF-A0A1F8PPT1-F1
#
_cell.length_a   1.000
_cell.length_b   1.000
_cell.length_c   1.000
_cell.angle_alpha   90.00
_cell.angle_beta   90.00
_cell.angle_gamma   90.00
#
_symmetry.space_group_name_H-M   'P 1'
#
loop_
_entity.id
_entity.type
_entity.pdbx_description
1 polymer ?
#
loop_
_entity_poly.entity_id
_entity_poly.type
_entity_poly.pdbx_seq_one_letter_code
_entity_poly.pdbx_strand_id
1 'polypeptide(L)'
;MGKMLQEALANVGRYGNSLGQSDRTRAKWTQHLQPPVKDARREPVEYLWFVGDYASYSPTLVEVVRKTADVFNKVGLNYGILYEAERNSGNDVRRVGEEGLFEMLVDKNMQALGKCKFKTIVTTDPHSYNTLKNEYTYNGAGHPLILHHTELLDRLISSGQLKFTKKLDYKVTYHDPCYLGRYNGVFDAPRHIIHATGCELLEMPRHGDRAFCCGAGGGRIWMEEKPGRERPSEIRIKEATALNGVQAFVVACPKDVTMFQDAVKTTGNEQRLQVRDLIELVHEAM
;
A
#
# COMPACT_ATOMS: atom_id res chain seq x y z
N MET A 1 -3.24 14.34 -23.21
CA MET A 1 -2.88 13.25 -22.28
C MET A 1 -1.42 12.87 -22.54
N GLY A 2 -0.56 12.79 -21.53
CA GLY A 2 0.86 12.44 -21.74
C GLY A 2 1.04 10.99 -22.20
N LYS A 3 2.15 10.68 -22.88
CA LYS A 3 2.40 9.35 -23.48
C LYS A 3 2.38 8.23 -22.45
N MET A 4 3.01 8.44 -21.28
CA MET A 4 3.01 7.47 -20.18
C MET A 4 1.62 7.18 -19.61
N LEU A 5 0.76 8.21 -19.54
CA LEU A 5 -0.61 8.04 -19.04
C LEU A 5 -1.47 7.25 -20.03
N GLN A 6 -1.35 7.54 -21.33
CA GLN A 6 -2.02 6.77 -22.38
C GLN A 6 -1.59 5.30 -22.34
N GLU A 7 -0.30 5.04 -22.19
CA GLU A 7 0.25 3.68 -22.09
C GLU A 7 -0.25 2.96 -20.84
N ALA A 8 -0.26 3.62 -19.67
CA ALA A 8 -0.78 3.04 -18.43
C ALA A 8 -2.26 2.66 -18.58
N LEU A 9 -3.10 3.53 -19.15
CA LEU A 9 -4.52 3.25 -19.38
C LEU A 9 -4.73 2.12 -20.40
N ALA A 10 -3.96 2.10 -21.49
CA ALA A 10 -3.99 1.01 -22.45
C ALA A 10 -3.58 -0.33 -21.82
N ASN A 11 -2.56 -0.31 -20.96
CA ASN A 11 -2.12 -1.48 -20.21
C ASN A 11 -3.19 -1.95 -19.21
N VAL A 12 -3.84 -1.05 -18.49
CA VAL A 12 -4.96 -1.37 -17.61
C VAL A 12 -6.11 -2.00 -18.40
N GLY A 13 -6.50 -1.43 -19.54
CA GLY A 13 -7.57 -2.01 -20.37
C GLY A 13 -7.23 -3.38 -20.94
N ARG A 14 -5.97 -3.62 -21.35
CA ARG A 14 -5.55 -4.87 -21.98
C ARG A 14 -5.20 -5.98 -20.99
N TYR A 15 -4.48 -5.64 -19.92
CA TYR A 15 -3.89 -6.59 -18.97
C TYR A 15 -4.51 -6.51 -17.58
N GLY A 16 -5.35 -5.52 -17.32
CA GLY A 16 -5.94 -5.30 -15.99
C GLY A 16 -4.96 -4.75 -14.96
N ASN A 17 -3.78 -4.29 -15.37
CA ASN A 17 -2.80 -3.66 -14.49
C ASN A 17 -2.03 -2.55 -15.21
N SER A 18 -1.56 -1.56 -14.46
CA SER A 18 -0.88 -0.39 -15.04
C SER A 18 0.55 -0.66 -15.52
N LEU A 19 1.13 -1.82 -15.19
CA LEU A 19 2.52 -2.18 -15.55
C LEU A 19 2.60 -3.02 -16.84
N GLY A 20 1.46 -3.32 -17.48
CA GLY A 20 1.43 -4.06 -18.75
C GLY A 20 1.88 -5.53 -18.65
N GLN A 21 1.90 -6.09 -17.44
CA GLN A 21 2.37 -7.46 -17.21
C GLN A 21 1.24 -8.49 -17.34
N SER A 22 1.59 -9.76 -17.60
CA SER A 22 0.61 -10.85 -17.63
C SER A 22 -0.07 -11.05 -16.28
N ASP A 23 -1.36 -11.38 -16.29
CA ASP A 23 -2.11 -11.77 -15.09
C ASP A 23 -1.52 -13.02 -14.40
N ARG A 24 -0.97 -13.96 -15.17
CA ARG A 24 -0.28 -15.15 -14.65
C ARG A 24 0.92 -14.83 -13.75
N THR A 25 1.53 -13.66 -13.89
CA THR A 25 2.68 -13.26 -13.06
C THR A 25 2.27 -12.47 -11.81
N ARG A 26 0.98 -12.17 -11.60
CA ARG A 26 0.51 -11.33 -10.48
C ARG A 26 0.94 -11.85 -9.11
N ALA A 27 0.87 -13.16 -8.92
CA ALA A 27 1.26 -13.82 -7.67
C ALA A 27 2.69 -14.39 -7.70
N LYS A 28 3.54 -13.99 -8.65
CA LYS A 28 4.92 -14.52 -8.75
C LYS A 28 5.71 -14.28 -7.46
N TRP A 29 5.45 -13.17 -6.76
CA TRP A 29 6.09 -12.85 -5.48
C TRP A 29 5.80 -13.87 -4.37
N THR A 30 4.71 -14.64 -4.46
CA THR A 30 4.36 -15.67 -3.47
C THR A 30 5.25 -16.92 -3.56
N GLN A 31 6.01 -17.05 -4.64
CA GLN A 31 6.94 -18.17 -4.82
C GLN A 31 7.93 -18.20 -3.66
N HIS A 32 8.15 -19.40 -3.11
CA HIS A 32 9.06 -19.69 -1.99
C HIS A 32 8.60 -19.21 -0.60
N LEU A 33 7.39 -18.65 -0.46
CA LEU A 33 6.82 -18.39 0.87
C LEU A 33 6.37 -19.69 1.53
N GLN A 34 6.62 -19.80 2.84
CA GLN A 34 6.15 -20.91 3.67
C GLN A 34 5.50 -20.35 4.94
N PRO A 35 4.25 -20.76 5.27
CA PRO A 35 3.33 -21.53 4.42
C PRO A 35 2.97 -20.80 3.10
N PRO A 36 2.48 -21.54 2.09
CA PRO A 36 2.03 -20.94 0.84
C PRO A 36 0.81 -20.04 1.07
N VAL A 37 0.75 -18.93 0.32
CA VAL A 37 -0.42 -18.05 0.31
C VAL A 37 -1.62 -18.80 -0.26
N LYS A 38 -2.78 -18.69 0.38
CA LYS A 38 -4.00 -19.37 -0.07
C LYS A 38 -4.61 -18.72 -1.30
N ASP A 39 -5.20 -19.54 -2.17
CA ASP A 39 -6.05 -19.07 -3.26
C ASP A 39 -7.48 -18.90 -2.75
N ALA A 40 -7.88 -17.67 -2.46
CA ALA A 40 -9.20 -17.33 -1.90
C ALA A 40 -10.37 -17.69 -2.85
N ARG A 41 -10.07 -17.99 -4.12
CA ARG A 41 -11.05 -18.45 -5.11
C ARG A 41 -11.35 -19.94 -5.00
N ARG A 42 -10.52 -20.69 -4.27
CA ARG A 42 -10.60 -22.16 -4.14
C ARG A 42 -10.97 -22.59 -2.72
N GLU A 43 -10.58 -21.83 -1.72
CA GLU A 43 -10.85 -22.15 -0.31
C GLU A 43 -11.32 -20.89 0.46
N PRO A 44 -12.13 -21.06 1.52
CA PRO A 44 -12.55 -19.94 2.35
C PRO A 44 -11.38 -19.38 3.17
N VAL A 45 -11.34 -18.06 3.28
CA VAL A 45 -10.35 -17.32 4.09
C VAL A 45 -11.05 -16.38 5.06
N GLU A 46 -10.37 -15.96 6.12
CA GLU A 46 -10.91 -14.89 6.97
C GLU A 46 -10.64 -13.53 6.34
N TYR A 47 -9.41 -13.33 5.90
CA TYR A 47 -8.93 -12.10 5.27
C TYR A 47 -8.60 -12.34 3.78
N LEU A 48 -9.33 -11.69 2.89
CA LEU A 48 -8.95 -11.61 1.48
C LEU A 48 -8.03 -10.41 1.31
N TRP A 49 -6.76 -10.65 1.01
CA TRP A 49 -5.81 -9.58 0.74
C TRP A 49 -5.91 -9.17 -0.74
N PHE A 50 -6.48 -7.98 -0.98
CA PHE A 50 -6.44 -7.30 -2.27
C PHE A 50 -5.07 -6.63 -2.43
N VAL A 51 -4.23 -7.23 -3.26
CA VAL A 51 -2.78 -6.96 -3.30
C VAL A 51 -2.48 -5.64 -4.01
N GLY A 52 -3.16 -5.39 -5.13
CA GLY A 52 -2.93 -4.21 -5.97
C GLY A 52 -1.70 -4.38 -6.89
N ASP A 53 -1.62 -3.49 -7.88
CA ASP A 53 -0.67 -3.66 -8.99
C ASP A 53 0.79 -3.47 -8.58
N TYR A 54 1.10 -2.39 -7.85
CA TYR A 54 2.48 -2.07 -7.47
C TYR A 54 3.07 -3.16 -6.58
N ALA A 55 2.29 -3.64 -5.60
CA ALA A 55 2.70 -4.76 -4.75
C ALA A 55 2.84 -6.07 -5.55
N SER A 56 1.98 -6.31 -6.55
CA SER A 56 2.03 -7.54 -7.34
C SER A 56 3.18 -7.58 -8.35
N TYR A 57 3.53 -6.44 -8.94
CA TYR A 57 4.36 -6.40 -10.16
C TYR A 57 5.63 -5.56 -10.06
N SER A 58 5.73 -4.62 -9.11
CA SER A 58 6.91 -3.76 -9.02
C SER A 58 8.10 -4.55 -8.44
N PRO A 59 9.23 -4.65 -9.15
CA PRO A 59 10.42 -5.33 -8.63
C PRO A 59 10.95 -4.73 -7.32
N THR A 60 10.76 -3.41 -7.13
CA THR A 60 11.21 -2.70 -5.93
C THR A 60 10.41 -3.00 -4.68
N LEU A 61 9.23 -3.62 -4.82
CA LEU A 61 8.30 -3.89 -3.72
C LEU A 61 8.23 -5.37 -3.34
N VAL A 62 8.83 -6.27 -4.11
CA VAL A 62 8.75 -7.73 -3.88
C VAL A 62 9.13 -8.10 -2.46
N GLU A 63 10.21 -7.51 -1.93
CA GLU A 63 10.67 -7.78 -0.55
C GLU A 63 9.70 -7.25 0.51
N VAL A 64 9.13 -6.05 0.33
CA VAL A 64 8.13 -5.47 1.23
C VAL A 64 6.86 -6.34 1.28
N VAL A 65 6.41 -6.79 0.12
CA VAL A 65 5.20 -7.61 -0.01
C VAL A 65 5.42 -9.01 0.58
N ARG A 66 6.61 -9.59 0.39
CA ARG A 66 6.99 -10.85 1.04
C ARG A 66 7.09 -10.71 2.56
N LYS A 67 7.66 -9.61 3.08
CA LYS A 67 7.66 -9.32 4.52
C LYS A 67 6.24 -9.21 5.08
N THR A 68 5.32 -8.60 4.33
CA THR A 68 3.90 -8.55 4.72
C THR A 68 3.30 -9.96 4.86
N ALA A 69 3.53 -10.82 3.86
CA ALA A 69 3.09 -12.21 3.92
C ALA A 69 3.75 -12.98 5.06
N ASP A 70 5.05 -12.79 5.31
CA ASP A 70 5.77 -13.43 6.41
C ASP A 70 5.22 -13.01 7.78
N VAL A 71 4.91 -11.72 7.97
CA VAL A 71 4.24 -11.22 9.18
C VAL A 71 2.86 -11.90 9.35
N PHE A 72 2.05 -11.95 8.29
CA PHE A 72 0.73 -12.59 8.35
C PHE A 72 0.84 -14.09 8.67
N ASN A 73 1.81 -14.78 8.08
CA ASN A 73 2.12 -16.18 8.35
C ASN A 73 2.56 -16.41 9.80
N LYS A 74 3.48 -15.59 10.32
CA LYS A 74 3.98 -15.70 11.70
C LYS A 74 2.92 -15.45 12.75
N VAL A 75 1.97 -14.55 12.49
CA VAL A 75 0.80 -14.31 13.36
C VAL A 75 -0.25 -15.42 13.22
N GLY A 76 -0.17 -16.26 12.19
CA GLY A 76 -1.11 -17.34 11.93
C GLY A 76 -2.44 -16.87 11.34
N LEU A 77 -2.44 -15.76 10.58
CA LEU A 77 -3.64 -15.26 9.94
C LEU A 77 -4.16 -16.24 8.88
N ASN A 78 -5.48 -16.48 8.88
CA ASN A 78 -6.14 -17.18 7.78
C ASN A 78 -6.41 -16.22 6.62
N TYR A 79 -5.42 -15.97 5.78
CA TYR A 79 -5.53 -15.07 4.64
C TYR A 79 -5.29 -15.74 3.29
N GLY A 80 -5.80 -15.13 2.23
CA GLY A 80 -5.52 -15.53 0.85
C GLY A 80 -5.69 -14.37 -0.13
N ILE A 81 -5.30 -14.61 -1.38
CA ILE A 81 -5.35 -13.60 -2.46
C ILE A 81 -6.17 -14.13 -3.65
N LEU A 82 -6.44 -13.24 -4.60
CA LEU A 82 -7.20 -13.52 -5.83
C LEU A 82 -6.35 -14.03 -7.00
N TYR A 83 -5.01 -14.08 -6.85
CA TYR A 83 -4.09 -14.48 -7.92
C TYR A 83 -4.39 -13.75 -9.25
N GLU A 84 -4.43 -14.46 -10.39
CA GLU A 84 -4.64 -13.88 -11.71
C GLU A 84 -6.04 -13.28 -11.94
N ALA A 85 -6.97 -13.46 -10.99
CA ALA A 85 -8.31 -12.89 -11.10
C ALA A 85 -8.40 -11.41 -10.67
N GLU A 86 -7.43 -10.91 -9.89
CA GLU A 86 -7.43 -9.51 -9.46
C GLU A 86 -7.01 -8.58 -10.59
N ARG A 87 -7.76 -7.48 -10.72
CA ARG A 87 -7.50 -6.36 -11.61
C ARG A 87 -7.22 -5.11 -10.76
N ASN A 88 -6.59 -4.10 -11.37
CA ASN A 88 -6.38 -2.80 -10.74
C ASN A 88 -7.67 -2.31 -10.06
N SER A 89 -7.56 -1.70 -8.86
CA SER A 89 -8.73 -1.21 -8.12
C SER A 89 -9.51 -0.14 -8.89
N GLY A 90 -8.84 0.57 -9.79
CA GLY A 90 -9.40 1.62 -10.61
C GLY A 90 -9.28 3.02 -10.00
N ASN A 91 -8.64 3.16 -8.82
CA ASN A 91 -8.52 4.44 -8.14
C ASN A 91 -8.01 5.53 -9.10
N ASP A 92 -6.78 5.41 -9.59
CA ASP A 92 -6.19 6.46 -10.43
C ASP A 92 -6.82 6.57 -11.81
N VAL A 93 -7.29 5.45 -12.37
CA VAL A 93 -8.05 5.40 -13.64
C VAL A 93 -9.25 6.34 -13.57
N ARG A 94 -10.02 6.25 -12.48
CA ARG A 94 -11.16 7.14 -12.26
C ARG A 94 -10.73 8.60 -12.11
N ARG A 95 -9.64 8.86 -11.38
CA ARG A 95 -9.19 10.25 -11.12
C ARG A 95 -8.63 10.93 -12.35
N VAL A 96 -8.19 10.19 -13.37
CA VAL A 96 -7.82 10.76 -14.67
C VAL A 96 -8.99 10.90 -15.65
N GLY A 97 -10.20 10.49 -15.24
CA GLY A 97 -11.45 10.71 -15.98
C GLY A 97 -11.94 9.52 -16.80
N GLU A 98 -11.31 8.35 -16.70
CA GLU A 98 -11.65 7.16 -17.49
C GLU A 98 -12.74 6.31 -16.80
N GLU A 99 -13.95 6.85 -16.69
CA GLU A 99 -15.05 6.22 -15.93
C GLU A 99 -15.45 4.85 -16.50
N GLY A 100 -15.53 4.70 -17.84
CA GLY A 100 -15.90 3.42 -18.45
C GLY A 100 -14.85 2.31 -18.20
N LEU A 101 -13.57 2.68 -18.13
CA LEU A 101 -12.52 1.73 -17.75
C LEU A 101 -12.58 1.41 -16.25
N PHE A 102 -12.89 2.40 -15.41
CA PHE A 102 -13.12 2.19 -13.98
C PHE A 102 -14.27 1.20 -13.74
N GLU A 103 -15.43 1.39 -14.37
CA GLU A 103 -16.58 0.48 -14.26
C GLU A 103 -16.23 -0.95 -14.68
N MET A 104 -15.51 -1.11 -15.79
CA MET A 104 -15.04 -2.42 -16.25
C MET A 104 -14.13 -3.11 -15.22
N LEU A 105 -13.23 -2.38 -14.57
CA LEU A 105 -12.36 -2.93 -13.52
C LEU A 105 -13.16 -3.36 -12.29
N VAL A 106 -14.09 -2.52 -11.85
CA VAL A 106 -15.00 -2.82 -10.74
C VAL A 106 -15.77 -4.10 -11.03
N ASP A 107 -16.40 -4.21 -12.20
CA ASP A 107 -17.17 -5.39 -12.60
C ASP A 107 -16.33 -6.67 -12.57
N LYS A 108 -15.11 -6.63 -13.11
CA LYS A 108 -14.20 -7.78 -13.11
C LYS A 108 -13.78 -8.19 -11.70
N ASN A 109 -13.43 -7.23 -10.86
CA ASN A 109 -13.06 -7.49 -9.47
C ASN A 109 -14.25 -8.03 -8.67
N MET A 110 -15.44 -7.46 -8.84
CA MET A 110 -16.67 -7.91 -8.18
C MET A 110 -17.06 -9.33 -8.61
N GLN A 111 -16.89 -9.69 -9.88
CA GLN A 111 -17.07 -11.08 -10.34
C GLN A 111 -16.08 -12.07 -9.71
N ALA A 112 -14.84 -11.64 -9.46
CA ALA A 112 -13.84 -12.48 -8.79
C ALA A 112 -14.16 -12.62 -7.29
N LEU A 113 -14.43 -11.49 -6.61
CA LEU A 113 -14.79 -11.44 -5.19
C LEU A 113 -16.08 -12.22 -4.90
N GLY A 114 -17.09 -12.15 -5.76
CA GLY A 114 -18.36 -12.87 -5.61
C GLY A 114 -18.26 -14.40 -5.65
N LYS A 115 -17.12 -14.95 -6.11
CA LYS A 115 -16.83 -16.39 -6.09
C LYS A 115 -16.10 -16.83 -4.82
N CYS A 116 -15.62 -15.88 -4.01
CA CYS A 116 -14.82 -16.14 -2.83
C CYS A 116 -15.70 -16.17 -1.57
N LYS A 117 -15.21 -16.83 -0.52
CA LYS A 117 -15.82 -16.79 0.83
C LYS A 117 -14.83 -16.15 1.79
N PHE A 118 -15.13 -14.94 2.25
CA PHE A 118 -14.28 -14.18 3.17
C PHE A 118 -15.10 -13.34 4.14
N LYS A 119 -14.48 -12.86 5.23
CA LYS A 119 -15.11 -11.93 6.19
C LYS A 119 -14.67 -10.49 5.98
N THR A 120 -13.39 -10.29 5.70
CA THR A 120 -12.75 -8.97 5.63
C THR A 120 -11.88 -8.89 4.38
N ILE A 121 -11.92 -7.74 3.70
CA ILE A 121 -10.91 -7.40 2.68
C ILE A 121 -9.82 -6.57 3.35
N VAL A 122 -8.56 -6.95 3.10
CA VAL A 122 -7.39 -6.21 3.56
C VAL A 122 -6.63 -5.72 2.34
N THR A 123 -6.08 -4.51 2.40
CA THR A 123 -5.16 -4.03 1.35
C THR A 123 -4.01 -3.26 1.96
N THR A 124 -2.87 -3.29 1.27
CA THR A 124 -1.65 -2.57 1.66
C THR A 124 -1.48 -1.23 0.95
N ASP A 125 -2.40 -0.89 0.05
CA ASP A 125 -2.34 0.34 -0.74
C ASP A 125 -3.51 1.27 -0.34
N PRO A 126 -3.23 2.45 0.23
CA PRO A 126 -4.25 3.45 0.55
C PRO A 126 -5.17 3.83 -0.63
N HIS A 127 -4.67 3.78 -1.87
CA HIS A 127 -5.49 4.09 -3.04
C HIS A 127 -6.54 3.01 -3.29
N SER A 128 -6.10 1.75 -3.27
CA SER A 128 -6.98 0.60 -3.35
C SER A 128 -7.94 0.56 -2.16
N TYR A 129 -7.47 0.86 -0.95
CA TYR A 129 -8.30 0.99 0.26
C TYR A 129 -9.45 1.98 0.06
N ASN A 130 -9.14 3.20 -0.40
CA ASN A 130 -10.16 4.22 -0.62
C ASN A 130 -11.23 3.77 -1.63
N THR A 131 -10.81 3.21 -2.76
CA THR A 131 -11.73 2.79 -3.82
C THR A 131 -12.56 1.58 -3.42
N LEU A 132 -11.95 0.55 -2.81
CA LEU A 132 -12.68 -0.61 -2.29
C LEU A 132 -13.69 -0.20 -1.21
N LYS A 133 -13.30 0.68 -0.29
CA LYS A 133 -14.17 1.08 0.84
C LYS A 133 -15.32 1.98 0.42
N ASN A 134 -15.05 2.98 -0.42
CA ASN A 134 -15.97 4.10 -0.66
C ASN A 134 -16.65 4.08 -2.03
N GLU A 135 -16.14 3.31 -3.00
CA GLU A 135 -16.58 3.41 -4.40
C GLU A 135 -17.04 2.08 -5.00
N TYR A 136 -16.60 0.94 -4.45
CA TYR A 136 -17.11 -0.36 -4.87
C TYR A 136 -18.50 -0.58 -4.28
N THR A 137 -19.44 -0.99 -5.15
CA THR A 137 -20.78 -1.38 -4.73
C THR A 137 -20.83 -2.89 -4.53
N TYR A 138 -20.98 -3.32 -3.29
CA TYR A 138 -21.07 -4.74 -2.94
C TYR A 138 -22.54 -5.18 -2.94
N ASN A 139 -22.95 -5.89 -3.99
CA ASN A 139 -24.29 -6.47 -4.08
C ASN A 139 -24.38 -7.73 -3.18
N GLY A 140 -25.51 -7.91 -2.47
CA GLY A 140 -25.76 -9.12 -1.67
C GLY A 140 -25.63 -8.94 -0.15
N ALA A 141 -25.14 -9.97 0.56
CA ALA A 141 -25.25 -10.22 2.02
C ALA A 141 -24.52 -9.22 2.97
N GLY A 142 -24.25 -8.00 2.51
CA GLY A 142 -23.64 -6.91 3.29
C GLY A 142 -22.33 -6.40 2.69
N HIS A 143 -22.02 -5.13 2.97
CA HIS A 143 -20.74 -4.51 2.64
C HIS A 143 -19.64 -5.14 3.53
N PRO A 144 -18.60 -5.77 2.96
CA PRO A 144 -17.56 -6.40 3.75
C PRO A 144 -16.73 -5.35 4.48
N LEU A 145 -16.22 -5.71 5.67
CA LEU A 145 -15.25 -4.85 6.34
C LEU A 145 -14.01 -4.71 5.45
N ILE A 146 -13.64 -3.47 5.12
CA ILE A 146 -12.41 -3.14 4.39
C ILE A 146 -11.42 -2.54 5.38
N LEU A 147 -10.23 -3.12 5.48
CA LEU A 147 -9.14 -2.62 6.32
C LEU A 147 -7.91 -2.29 5.48
N HIS A 148 -7.25 -1.19 5.81
CA HIS A 148 -5.85 -1.04 5.47
C HIS A 148 -5.01 -1.97 6.37
N HIS A 149 -3.85 -2.45 5.90
CA HIS A 149 -3.01 -3.36 6.68
C HIS A 149 -2.64 -2.76 8.05
N THR A 150 -2.53 -1.43 8.17
CA THR A 150 -2.21 -0.77 9.45
C THR A 150 -3.35 -0.91 10.44
N GLU A 151 -4.60 -0.82 10.02
CA GLU A 151 -5.75 -1.04 10.91
C GLU A 151 -5.80 -2.50 11.39
N LEU A 152 -5.46 -3.45 10.51
CA LEU A 152 -5.37 -4.86 10.90
C LEU A 152 -4.23 -5.10 11.90
N LEU A 153 -3.02 -4.63 11.61
CA LEU A 153 -1.86 -4.81 12.49
C LEU A 153 -2.09 -4.17 13.87
N ASP A 154 -2.68 -2.97 13.93
CA ASP A 154 -3.01 -2.30 15.19
C ASP A 154 -4.01 -3.10 16.03
N ARG A 155 -5.01 -3.73 15.40
CA ARG A 155 -5.93 -4.66 16.08
C ARG A 155 -5.22 -5.93 16.57
N LEU A 156 -4.29 -6.47 15.79
CA LEU A 156 -3.52 -7.66 16.17
C LEU A 156 -2.57 -7.38 17.33
N ILE A 157 -1.97 -6.18 17.38
CA ILE A 157 -1.17 -5.71 18.52
C ILE A 157 -2.06 -5.54 19.74
N SER A 158 -3.18 -4.81 19.60
CA SER A 158 -4.10 -4.51 20.70
C SER A 158 -4.73 -5.77 21.31
N SER A 159 -4.98 -6.81 20.51
CA SER A 159 -5.47 -8.11 20.97
C SER A 159 -4.37 -9.03 21.52
N GLY A 160 -3.10 -8.66 21.38
CA GLY A 160 -1.96 -9.46 21.79
C GLY A 160 -1.64 -10.65 20.86
N GLN A 161 -2.27 -10.73 19.68
CA GLN A 161 -1.95 -11.75 18.67
C GLN A 161 -0.63 -11.46 17.96
N LEU A 162 -0.32 -10.18 17.72
CA LEU A 162 0.98 -9.73 17.23
C LEU A 162 1.80 -9.23 18.42
N LYS A 163 2.96 -9.84 18.64
CA LYS A 163 3.89 -9.50 19.71
C LYS A 163 5.27 -9.23 19.13
N PHE A 164 5.96 -8.26 19.71
CA PHE A 164 7.33 -7.93 19.35
C PHE A 164 8.30 -8.57 20.34
N THR A 165 9.36 -9.19 19.83
CA THR A 165 10.43 -9.78 20.63
C THR A 165 11.64 -8.86 20.75
N LYS A 166 11.72 -7.83 19.89
CA LYS A 166 12.79 -6.84 19.88
C LYS A 166 12.22 -5.42 20.03
N LYS A 167 13.03 -4.54 20.61
CA LYS A 167 12.84 -3.09 20.52
C LYS A 167 13.83 -2.55 19.51
N LEU A 168 13.35 -1.72 18.60
CA LEU A 168 14.18 -1.18 17.52
C LEU A 168 15.04 0.00 18.00
N ASP A 169 14.60 0.75 19.02
CA ASP A 169 15.38 1.79 19.72
C ASP A 169 16.05 2.84 18.79
N TYR A 170 15.43 3.13 17.65
CA TYR A 170 15.86 4.17 16.73
C TYR A 170 14.74 5.16 16.39
N LYS A 171 15.14 6.39 16.02
CA LYS A 171 14.21 7.48 15.69
C LYS A 171 13.73 7.38 14.25
N VAL A 172 12.42 7.54 14.06
CA VAL A 172 11.76 7.52 12.76
C VAL A 172 10.86 8.73 12.59
N THR A 173 10.53 9.06 11.35
CA THR A 173 9.40 9.96 11.03
C THR A 173 8.41 9.21 10.16
N TYR A 174 7.14 9.62 10.18
CA TYR A 174 6.09 9.01 9.38
C TYR A 174 5.54 9.96 8.32
N HIS A 175 5.21 9.44 7.13
CA HIS A 175 4.42 10.12 6.13
C HIS A 175 2.99 9.60 6.15
N ASP A 176 2.04 10.47 6.46
CA ASP A 176 0.60 10.19 6.36
C ASP A 176 0.15 10.14 4.88
N PRO A 177 -0.17 8.96 4.31
CA PRO A 177 -0.64 8.88 2.93
C PRO A 177 -2.01 9.54 2.81
N CYS A 178 -2.22 10.32 1.75
CA CYS A 178 -3.44 11.13 1.60
C CYS A 178 -4.72 10.28 1.69
N TYR A 179 -4.79 9.16 0.98
CA TYR A 179 -5.96 8.30 0.98
C TYR A 179 -6.16 7.53 2.29
N LEU A 180 -5.12 7.32 3.10
CA LEU A 180 -5.26 6.64 4.40
C LEU A 180 -5.74 7.64 5.46
N GLY A 181 -5.06 8.78 5.55
CA GLY A 181 -5.36 9.86 6.49
C GLY A 181 -6.52 10.74 6.03
N ARG A 182 -6.25 11.73 5.17
CA ARG A 182 -7.22 12.78 4.81
C ARG A 182 -8.56 12.28 4.28
N TYR A 183 -8.59 11.18 3.51
CA TYR A 183 -9.83 10.65 2.93
C TYR A 183 -10.55 9.66 3.85
N ASN A 184 -9.84 8.95 4.74
CA ASN A 184 -10.42 7.83 5.47
C ASN A 184 -10.22 7.88 6.99
N GLY A 185 -9.56 8.91 7.51
CA GLY A 185 -9.43 9.20 8.95
C GLY A 185 -8.44 8.29 9.69
N VAL A 186 -7.64 7.47 8.99
CA VAL A 186 -6.72 6.53 9.64
C VAL A 186 -5.38 7.21 9.92
N PHE A 187 -5.25 7.78 11.12
CA PHE A 187 -4.02 8.44 11.58
C PHE A 187 -3.32 7.69 12.72
N ASP A 188 -4.09 7.10 13.64
CA ASP A 188 -3.51 6.56 14.88
C ASP A 188 -2.90 5.17 14.68
N ALA A 189 -3.55 4.30 13.91
CA ALA A 189 -3.09 2.92 13.71
C ALA A 189 -1.61 2.82 13.24
N PRO A 190 -1.14 3.59 12.23
CA PRO A 190 0.29 3.59 11.87
C PRO A 190 1.21 4.01 13.03
N ARG A 191 0.81 5.00 13.83
CA ARG A 191 1.60 5.54 14.94
C ARG A 191 1.69 4.55 16.09
N HIS A 192 0.56 3.93 16.46
CA HIS A 192 0.52 2.87 17.45
C HIS A 192 1.46 1.72 17.09
N ILE A 193 1.46 1.29 15.83
CA ILE A 193 2.37 0.24 15.35
C ILE A 193 3.84 0.67 15.50
N ILE A 194 4.19 1.88 15.05
CA ILE A 194 5.57 2.41 15.16
C ILE A 194 6.03 2.46 16.62
N HIS A 195 5.17 2.90 17.54
CA HIS A 195 5.50 2.90 18.97
C HIS A 195 5.63 1.49 19.53
N ALA A 196 4.78 0.56 19.10
CA ALA A 196 4.81 -0.81 19.55
C ALA A 196 6.08 -1.57 19.11
N THR A 197 6.71 -1.19 17.97
CA THR A 197 8.04 -1.72 17.57
C THR A 197 9.19 -1.16 18.42
N GLY A 198 8.92 -0.22 19.33
CA GLY A 198 9.94 0.43 20.15
C GLY A 198 10.71 1.55 19.44
N CYS A 199 10.21 2.04 18.30
CA CYS A 199 10.79 3.23 17.66
C CYS A 199 10.33 4.51 18.37
N GLU A 200 11.19 5.53 18.34
CA GLU A 200 10.81 6.89 18.71
C GLU A 200 10.28 7.61 17.47
N LEU A 201 8.98 7.93 17.44
CA LEU A 201 8.37 8.69 16.35
C LEU A 201 8.58 10.19 16.56
N LEU A 202 9.28 10.82 15.62
CA LEU A 202 9.38 12.27 15.49
C LEU A 202 8.46 12.74 14.37
N GLU A 203 7.46 13.55 14.71
CA GLU A 203 6.53 14.09 13.73
C GLU A 203 7.14 15.27 12.97
N MET A 204 6.96 15.26 11.65
CA MET A 204 7.26 16.44 10.83
C MET A 204 6.27 17.59 11.15
N PRO A 205 6.65 18.86 10.94
CA PRO A 205 5.79 20.01 11.25
C PRO A 205 4.39 19.92 10.62
N ARG A 206 4.34 19.41 9.39
CA ARG A 206 3.09 19.06 8.70
C ARG A 206 2.88 17.56 8.78
N HIS A 207 1.95 17.10 9.59
CA HIS A 207 1.57 15.68 9.71
C HIS A 207 0.05 15.58 9.83
N GLY A 208 -0.48 14.36 9.85
CA GLY A 208 -1.90 14.09 9.92
C GLY A 208 -2.64 14.64 8.70
N ASP A 209 -3.73 15.36 8.95
CA ASP A 209 -4.56 15.99 7.92
C ASP A 209 -3.86 17.12 7.15
N ARG A 210 -2.73 17.63 7.65
CA ARG A 210 -1.92 18.68 7.00
C ARG A 210 -0.72 18.14 6.22
N ALA A 211 -0.52 16.83 6.16
CA ALA A 211 0.60 16.23 5.44
C ALA A 211 0.57 16.56 3.94
N PHE A 212 1.74 16.91 3.39
CA PHE A 212 1.91 17.08 1.95
C PHE A 212 1.75 15.75 1.20
N CYS A 213 1.37 15.81 -0.07
CA CYS A 213 1.26 14.62 -0.93
C CYS A 213 2.64 14.10 -1.34
N CYS A 214 2.78 12.78 -1.54
CA CYS A 214 3.96 12.18 -2.17
C CYS A 214 4.10 12.52 -3.67
N GLY A 215 3.02 12.97 -4.31
CA GLY A 215 2.97 13.32 -5.73
C GLY A 215 2.50 12.21 -6.67
N ALA A 216 2.24 11.00 -6.20
CA ALA A 216 1.81 9.87 -7.05
C ALA A 216 0.32 9.80 -7.37
N GLY A 217 -0.55 10.21 -6.43
CA GLY A 217 -1.99 10.01 -6.52
C GLY A 217 -2.66 10.81 -7.64
N GLY A 218 -3.86 10.40 -8.02
CA GLY A 218 -4.63 11.08 -9.07
C GLY A 218 -4.08 10.82 -10.47
N GLY A 219 -3.41 9.68 -10.66
CA GLY A 219 -2.75 9.33 -11.92
C GLY A 219 -1.44 10.07 -12.20
N ARG A 220 -0.97 10.92 -11.29
CA ARG A 220 0.30 11.66 -11.43
C ARG A 220 1.51 10.74 -11.54
N ILE A 221 1.47 9.55 -10.95
CA ILE A 221 2.50 8.51 -11.11
C ILE A 221 2.68 8.03 -12.57
N TRP A 222 1.68 8.26 -13.43
CA TRP A 222 1.74 7.96 -14.86
C TRP A 222 1.97 9.20 -15.73
N MET A 223 2.27 10.34 -15.12
CA MET A 223 2.51 11.60 -15.81
C MET A 223 3.96 12.02 -15.64
N GLU A 224 4.48 12.70 -16.65
CA GLU A 224 5.80 13.31 -16.57
C GLU A 224 5.77 14.50 -15.60
N GLU A 225 6.81 14.59 -14.78
CA GLU A 225 7.06 15.77 -13.97
C GLU A 225 7.65 16.88 -14.84
N LYS A 226 7.25 18.12 -14.57
CA LYS A 226 7.78 19.27 -15.32
C LYS A 226 9.19 19.58 -14.84
N PRO A 227 10.20 19.66 -15.73
CA PRO A 227 11.55 20.05 -15.35
C PRO A 227 11.58 21.39 -14.61
N GLY A 228 12.49 21.51 -13.63
CA GLY A 228 12.71 22.76 -12.88
C GLY A 228 11.67 23.06 -11.81
N ARG A 229 10.63 22.23 -11.63
CA ARG A 229 9.70 22.34 -10.50
C ARG A 229 10.08 21.34 -9.42
N GLU A 230 10.28 21.83 -8.21
CA GLU A 230 10.48 20.98 -7.04
C GLU A 230 9.25 20.08 -6.81
N ARG A 231 9.50 18.80 -6.58
CA ARG A 231 8.44 17.79 -6.44
C ARG A 231 7.89 17.76 -5.02
N PRO A 232 6.60 17.48 -4.82
CA PRO A 232 6.02 17.35 -3.48
C PRO A 232 6.75 16.35 -2.58
N SER A 233 7.25 15.24 -3.16
CA SER A 233 8.06 14.27 -2.43
C SER A 233 9.40 14.85 -1.95
N GLU A 234 10.05 15.71 -2.74
CA GLU A 234 11.33 16.36 -2.37
C GLU A 234 11.14 17.35 -1.23
N ILE A 235 10.08 18.17 -1.29
CA ILE A 235 9.69 19.07 -0.19
C ILE A 235 9.51 18.26 1.09
N ARG A 236 8.85 17.10 1.00
CA ARG A 236 8.58 16.26 2.16
C ARG A 236 9.84 15.62 2.73
N ILE A 237 10.78 15.18 1.89
CA ILE A 237 12.09 14.70 2.38
C ILE A 237 12.88 15.82 3.06
N LYS A 238 12.81 17.06 2.56
CA LYS A 238 13.45 18.21 3.24
C LYS A 238 12.86 18.49 4.63
N GLU A 239 11.55 18.29 4.82
CA GLU A 239 10.95 18.38 6.16
C GLU A 239 11.46 17.27 7.09
N ALA A 240 11.58 16.05 6.57
CA ALA A 240 12.09 14.92 7.35
C ALA A 240 13.54 15.12 7.77
N THR A 241 14.39 15.63 6.88
CA THR A 241 15.81 15.86 7.16
C THR A 241 16.07 17.10 8.02
N ALA A 242 15.09 17.98 8.18
CA ALA A 242 15.13 19.04 9.18
C ALA A 242 14.94 18.52 10.62
N LEU A 243 14.42 17.29 10.80
CA LEU A 243 14.36 16.63 12.10
C LEU A 243 15.73 16.06 12.48
N ASN A 244 16.13 16.28 13.73
CA ASN A 244 17.42 15.80 14.24
C ASN A 244 17.35 14.31 14.60
N GLY A 245 18.31 13.53 14.10
CA GLY A 245 18.52 12.13 14.49
C GLY A 245 17.54 11.11 13.87
N VAL A 246 16.65 11.52 12.96
CA VAL A 246 15.79 10.58 12.21
C VAL A 246 16.64 9.70 11.30
N GLN A 247 16.48 8.39 11.43
CA GLN A 247 17.21 7.38 10.65
C GLN A 247 16.35 6.76 9.55
N ALA A 248 15.03 6.66 9.77
CA ALA A 248 14.09 6.12 8.79
C ALA A 248 12.88 7.04 8.54
N PHE A 249 12.51 7.15 7.27
CA PHE A 249 11.28 7.76 6.78
C PHE A 249 10.27 6.64 6.48
N VAL A 250 9.30 6.49 7.38
CA VAL A 250 8.33 5.41 7.35
C VAL A 250 7.14 5.79 6.47
N VAL A 251 6.75 4.87 5.60
CA VAL A 251 5.59 4.98 4.72
C VAL A 251 4.65 3.79 4.90
N ALA A 252 3.40 3.92 4.46
CA ALA A 252 2.41 2.85 4.52
C ALA A 252 1.62 2.76 3.20
N CYS A 253 2.34 2.90 2.08
CA CYS A 253 1.77 2.98 0.74
C CYS A 253 2.83 2.54 -0.29
N PRO A 254 2.53 1.57 -1.17
CA PRO A 254 3.49 1.07 -2.16
C PRO A 254 4.00 2.15 -3.12
N LYS A 255 3.15 3.12 -3.47
CA LYS A 255 3.57 4.24 -4.32
C LYS A 255 4.47 5.22 -3.58
N ASP A 256 4.26 5.41 -2.28
CA ASP A 256 5.09 6.29 -1.47
C ASP A 256 6.52 5.75 -1.41
N VAL A 257 6.70 4.43 -1.28
CA VAL A 257 8.02 3.79 -1.38
C VAL A 257 8.72 4.23 -2.66
N THR A 258 8.03 4.16 -3.81
CA THR A 258 8.60 4.56 -5.11
C THR A 258 8.94 6.06 -5.14
N MET A 259 8.00 6.92 -4.75
CA MET A 259 8.16 8.37 -4.82
C MET A 259 9.25 8.90 -3.87
N PHE A 260 9.34 8.33 -2.67
CA PHE A 260 10.29 8.79 -1.67
C PHE A 260 11.67 8.18 -1.84
N GLN A 261 11.79 6.93 -2.32
CA GLN A 261 13.10 6.39 -2.68
C GLN A 261 13.78 7.22 -3.76
N ASP A 262 13.01 7.72 -4.74
CA ASP A 262 13.52 8.63 -5.74
C ASP A 262 13.83 10.03 -5.15
N ALA A 263 12.91 10.61 -4.37
CA ALA A 263 13.13 11.93 -3.77
C ALA A 263 14.30 12.00 -2.79
N VAL A 264 14.56 10.92 -2.04
CA VAL A 264 15.73 10.83 -1.16
C VAL A 264 17.02 10.90 -1.97
N LYS A 265 17.09 10.27 -3.15
CA LYS A 265 18.25 10.33 -4.05
C LYS A 265 18.38 11.70 -4.70
N THR A 266 17.30 12.26 -5.25
CA THR A 266 17.39 13.55 -5.95
C THR A 266 17.67 14.73 -5.02
N THR A 267 17.40 14.58 -3.71
CA THR A 267 17.77 15.56 -2.69
C THR A 267 19.14 15.29 -2.03
N GLY A 268 19.84 14.21 -2.42
CA GLY A 268 21.17 13.86 -1.90
C GLY A 268 21.16 13.36 -0.45
N ASN A 269 20.09 12.70 -0.02
CA ASN A 269 19.89 12.23 1.37
C ASN A 269 19.91 10.70 1.51
N GLU A 270 20.28 9.94 0.47
CA GLU A 270 20.22 8.48 0.44
C GLU A 270 21.14 7.79 1.46
N GLN A 271 22.20 8.46 1.90
CA GLN A 271 23.08 7.97 2.98
C GLN A 271 22.57 8.36 4.37
N ARG A 272 21.66 9.34 4.46
CA ARG A 272 21.18 9.92 5.72
C ARG A 272 19.82 9.36 6.15
N LEU A 273 18.92 9.11 5.20
CA LEU A 273 17.52 8.81 5.48
C LEU A 273 17.06 7.59 4.67
N GLN A 274 16.72 6.51 5.36
CA GLN A 274 16.22 5.30 4.71
C GLN A 274 14.69 5.35 4.57
N VAL A 275 14.18 5.16 3.35
CA VAL A 275 12.73 4.97 3.14
C VAL A 275 12.37 3.54 3.48
N ARG A 276 11.49 3.35 4.46
CA ARG A 276 11.04 2.03 4.91
C ARG A 276 9.54 1.93 4.89
N ASP A 277 9.01 0.83 4.38
CA ASP A 277 7.60 0.52 4.59
C ASP A 277 7.39 0.13 6.05
N LEU A 278 6.25 0.53 6.63
CA LEU A 278 5.90 0.25 8.02
C LEU A 278 5.95 -1.25 8.34
N ILE A 279 5.63 -2.11 7.38
CA ILE A 279 5.73 -3.55 7.58
C ILE A 279 7.16 -4.04 7.85
N GLU A 280 8.17 -3.31 7.37
CA GLU A 280 9.56 -3.68 7.58
C GLU A 280 9.99 -3.44 9.02
N LEU A 281 9.43 -2.44 9.70
CA LEU A 281 9.64 -2.20 11.12
C LEU A 281 8.98 -3.32 11.93
N VAL A 282 7.73 -3.67 11.58
CA VAL A 282 7.00 -4.78 12.22
C VAL A 282 7.78 -6.08 12.08
N HIS A 283 8.23 -6.40 10.86
CA HIS A 283 8.99 -7.62 10.58
C HIS A 283 10.32 -7.68 11.34
N GLU A 284 11.05 -6.57 11.45
CA GLU A 284 12.31 -6.50 12.17
C GLU A 284 12.13 -6.69 13.69
N ALA A 285 11.06 -6.12 14.25
CA ALA A 285 10.73 -6.17 15.68
C ALA A 285 10.16 -7.52 16.14
N MET A 286 9.66 -8.35 15.21
CA MET A 286 9.18 -9.72 15.49
C MET A 286 10.31 -10.69 15.83
#